data_AF-A0A6A6AN77-F1
#
_entry.id   AF-A0A6A6AN77-F1
#
_cell.length_a   1.000
_cell.length_b   1.000
_cell.length_c   1.000
_cell.angle_alpha   90.00
_cell.angle_beta   90.00
_cell.angle_gamma   90.00
#
_symmetry.space_group_name_H-M   'P 1'
#
loop_
_entity.id
_entity.type
_entity.pdbx_description
1 polymer ?
#
loop_
_entity_poly.entity_id
_entity_poly.type
_entity_poly.pdbx_seq_one_letter_code
_entity_poly.pdbx_strand_id
1 'polypeptide(L)'
;MRYNPLSYFFTRSQTNDDNMSDASGEQKLVDNTPDQEHSTPNEQEQPSEAKLEREMIVILHKLKNDPGSITTEDARRLSENTEAKDERSARIISAVESLAVANVEVHEKNPELGQVPHTSLLTVVRDLDAAVARSPEDVTPDVLRGAQSIVSKMQRAVGQHTAPQPELEPQLREAYARIEPKIEQGTVTKAEADHLHSLEARAHGHTEKGGLTAIAQSVVAKRERQLSLSSGSTNGRSRASSKSLTPQEQSRHDKETSLHKTEAAVKPKIEHGTVTQADTDVLRSQSLASTKRQQTLSDQSNASRVSQEEYERRKEHGKDFNSKMAELVMEPKAHKRENSQVAIETN
;
A
#
# COMPACT_ATOMS: atom_id res chain seq x y z
N MET A 1 2.44 -44.97 25.42
CA MET A 1 1.15 -44.64 26.08
C MET A 1 1.34 -43.46 27.02
N ARG A 2 0.98 -42.25 26.58
CA ARG A 2 0.69 -41.09 27.44
C ARG A 2 -0.43 -40.29 26.77
N TYR A 3 -1.62 -40.46 27.34
CA TYR A 3 -2.83 -39.63 27.30
C TYR A 3 -2.50 -38.24 27.94
N ASN A 4 -3.12 -37.08 27.70
CA ASN A 4 -4.30 -36.62 26.95
C ASN A 4 -4.27 -35.05 26.91
N PRO A 5 -5.34 -34.28 26.60
CA PRO A 5 -5.29 -33.19 25.61
C PRO A 5 -5.69 -31.82 26.19
N LEU A 6 -5.46 -30.72 25.46
CA LEU A 6 -6.21 -29.47 25.70
C LEU A 6 -6.56 -28.82 24.36
N SER A 7 -7.70 -29.25 23.84
CA SER A 7 -8.48 -28.53 22.83
C SER A 7 -9.21 -27.38 23.51
N TYR A 8 -8.74 -26.14 23.30
CA TYR A 8 -9.51 -24.94 23.65
C TYR A 8 -10.33 -24.49 22.45
N PHE A 9 -11.64 -24.67 22.58
CA PHE A 9 -12.66 -24.01 21.78
C PHE A 9 -12.65 -22.51 22.08
N PHE A 10 -12.53 -21.67 21.05
CA PHE A 10 -12.78 -20.23 21.16
C PHE A 10 -14.09 -19.91 20.41
N THR A 11 -15.14 -19.64 21.18
CA THR A 11 -16.46 -19.25 20.69
C THR A 11 -16.47 -17.77 20.30
N ARG A 12 -16.95 -17.50 19.08
CA ARG A 12 -17.18 -16.20 18.46
C ARG A 12 -18.42 -15.54 19.08
N SER A 13 -18.26 -14.42 19.77
CA SER A 13 -19.38 -13.57 20.16
C SER A 13 -19.83 -12.72 18.96
N GLN A 14 -21.04 -13.00 18.48
CA GLN A 14 -21.87 -12.08 17.70
C GLN A 14 -22.43 -11.03 18.65
N THR A 15 -22.22 -9.75 18.35
CA THR A 15 -23.09 -8.67 18.82
C THR A 15 -23.82 -8.13 17.61
N ASN A 16 -25.09 -8.50 17.52
CA ASN A 16 -26.10 -7.66 16.87
C ASN A 16 -26.15 -6.34 17.64
N ASP A 17 -26.39 -5.23 16.94
CA ASP A 17 -27.37 -4.24 17.37
C ASP A 17 -27.68 -3.33 16.17
N ASP A 18 -28.83 -3.64 15.58
CA ASP A 18 -29.67 -2.75 14.80
C ASP A 18 -30.13 -1.59 15.71
N ASN A 19 -29.89 -0.33 15.37
CA ASN A 19 -30.91 0.72 15.51
C ASN A 19 -30.46 2.12 15.07
N MET A 20 -31.48 2.94 14.85
CA MET A 20 -31.53 4.40 14.71
C MET A 20 -31.29 4.96 13.30
N SER A 21 -32.33 5.02 12.46
CA SER A 21 -33.54 5.85 12.49
C SER A 21 -33.32 7.21 11.83
N ASP A 22 -33.96 7.31 10.66
CA ASP A 22 -34.40 8.50 9.97
C ASP A 22 -34.77 9.65 10.92
N ALA A 23 -34.19 10.82 10.66
CA ALA A 23 -34.75 12.10 11.08
C ALA A 23 -34.52 13.11 9.95
N SER A 24 -35.39 13.05 8.95
CA SER A 24 -35.63 14.11 7.99
C SER A 24 -36.25 15.32 8.72
N GLY A 25 -35.42 16.29 9.06
CA GLY A 25 -35.83 17.61 9.54
C GLY A 25 -35.82 18.63 8.41
N GLU A 26 -36.94 18.76 7.70
CA GLU A 26 -37.22 19.91 6.84
C GLU A 26 -37.25 21.19 7.70
N GLN A 27 -36.22 22.03 7.60
CA GLN A 27 -36.29 23.40 8.09
C GLN A 27 -36.64 24.34 6.95
N LYS A 28 -37.87 24.84 7.09
CA LYS A 28 -38.56 25.86 6.31
C LYS A 28 -37.74 27.15 6.30
N LEU A 29 -37.17 27.48 5.14
CA LEU A 29 -36.51 28.75 4.86
C LEU A 29 -37.60 29.86 4.82
N VAL A 30 -37.68 30.65 5.88
CA VAL A 30 -38.54 31.83 5.95
C VAL A 30 -37.69 33.03 5.54
N ASP A 31 -37.95 33.49 4.32
CA ASP A 31 -37.52 34.77 3.76
C ASP A 31 -38.04 35.91 4.65
N ASN A 32 -37.14 36.69 5.25
CA ASN A 32 -37.43 37.99 5.86
C ASN A 32 -36.13 38.63 6.34
N THR A 33 -35.54 39.53 5.56
CA THR A 33 -34.87 40.71 6.15
C THR A 33 -34.90 41.88 5.16
N PRO A 34 -35.32 43.08 5.61
CA PRO A 34 -35.52 44.25 4.78
C PRO A 34 -34.22 45.01 4.50
N ASP A 35 -34.26 45.76 3.39
CA ASP A 35 -33.31 46.82 3.06
C ASP A 35 -33.21 47.83 4.22
N GLN A 36 -32.04 47.88 4.86
CA GLN A 36 -31.60 49.02 5.67
C GLN A 36 -30.18 49.39 5.29
N GLU A 37 -30.07 50.43 4.47
CA GLU A 37 -28.89 51.27 4.34
C GLU A 37 -28.60 51.95 5.68
N HIS A 38 -27.56 51.53 6.40
CA HIS A 38 -26.97 52.33 7.46
C HIS A 38 -25.45 52.18 7.49
N SER A 39 -24.80 53.26 7.04
CA SER A 39 -23.56 53.85 7.53
C SER A 39 -22.64 52.96 8.36
N THR A 40 -21.51 52.58 7.77
CA THR A 40 -20.32 52.03 8.44
C THR A 40 -19.72 53.06 9.41
N PRO A 41 -19.69 52.83 10.74
CA PRO A 41 -18.71 53.42 11.61
C PRO A 41 -17.47 52.51 11.59
N ASN A 42 -16.32 53.14 11.38
CA ASN A 42 -15.00 52.55 11.44
C ASN A 42 -14.70 52.15 12.91
N GLU A 43 -15.21 50.99 13.36
CA GLU A 43 -14.80 50.38 14.64
C GLU A 43 -13.48 49.63 14.43
N GLN A 44 -12.40 50.38 14.63
CA GLN A 44 -11.08 49.84 14.90
C GLN A 44 -11.14 48.96 16.17
N GLU A 45 -11.15 47.65 15.92
CA GLU A 45 -10.27 46.65 16.55
C GLU A 45 -9.85 46.89 18.01
N GLN A 46 -10.67 46.49 18.98
CA GLN A 46 -10.20 45.92 20.26
C GLN A 46 -11.02 44.73 20.83
N PRO A 47 -11.50 43.75 20.03
CA PRO A 47 -11.99 42.47 20.57
C PRO A 47 -10.95 41.32 20.60
N SER A 48 -9.68 41.55 20.24
CA SER A 48 -8.68 40.48 20.07
C SER A 48 -8.04 40.00 21.37
N GLU A 49 -7.81 40.88 22.34
CA GLU A 49 -7.03 40.56 23.55
C GLU A 49 -7.78 39.60 24.49
N ALA A 50 -9.07 39.87 24.77
CA ALA A 50 -9.89 38.99 25.60
C ALA A 50 -10.13 37.61 24.97
N LYS A 51 -10.06 37.52 23.63
CA LYS A 51 -10.16 36.24 22.90
C LYS A 51 -8.86 35.45 23.04
N LEU A 52 -7.72 36.11 22.90
CA LEU A 52 -6.39 35.51 23.09
C LEU A 52 -6.21 34.93 24.50
N GLU A 53 -6.57 35.68 25.54
CA GLU A 53 -6.44 35.20 26.92
C GLU A 53 -7.26 33.93 27.17
N ARG A 54 -8.48 33.87 26.62
CA ARG A 54 -9.34 32.68 26.73
C ARG A 54 -8.71 31.47 26.02
N GLU A 55 -8.18 31.65 24.82
CA GLU A 55 -7.54 30.55 24.08
C GLU A 55 -6.28 30.05 24.80
N MET A 56 -5.47 30.95 25.35
CA MET A 56 -4.29 30.58 26.12
C MET A 56 -4.66 29.81 27.40
N ILE A 57 -5.71 30.24 28.12
CA ILE A 57 -6.20 29.52 29.31
C ILE A 57 -6.68 28.11 28.93
N VAL A 58 -7.40 27.95 27.82
CA VAL A 58 -7.87 26.64 27.36
C VAL A 58 -6.70 25.71 27.04
N ILE A 59 -5.66 26.20 26.35
CA ILE A 59 -4.50 25.39 25.98
C ILE A 59 -3.67 25.02 27.22
N LEU A 60 -3.47 25.96 28.16
CA LEU A 60 -2.81 25.67 29.44
C LEU A 60 -3.59 24.65 30.27
N HIS A 61 -4.93 24.71 30.24
CA HIS A 61 -5.78 23.73 30.91
C HIS A 61 -5.66 22.34 30.27
N LYS A 62 -5.61 22.24 28.94
CA LYS A 62 -5.34 20.99 28.22
C LYS A 62 -3.96 20.45 28.58
N LEU A 63 -2.91 21.26 28.48
CA LEU A 63 -1.53 20.88 28.87
C LEU A 63 -1.45 20.32 30.29
N LYS A 64 -2.19 20.90 31.24
CA LYS A 64 -2.15 20.49 32.64
C LYS A 64 -2.88 19.19 32.92
N ASN A 65 -4.04 18.97 32.30
CA ASN A 65 -4.92 17.85 32.65
C ASN A 65 -4.79 16.67 31.69
N ASP A 66 -4.62 16.94 30.40
CA ASP A 66 -4.47 15.92 29.37
C ASP A 66 -3.62 16.46 28.19
N PRO A 67 -2.28 16.36 28.28
CA PRO A 67 -1.40 16.84 27.23
C PRO A 67 -1.59 16.10 25.90
N GLY A 68 -2.16 14.88 25.90
CA GLY A 68 -2.46 14.12 24.68
C GLY A 68 -3.61 14.71 23.86
N SER A 69 -4.49 15.50 24.49
CA SER A 69 -5.62 16.17 23.83
C SER A 69 -5.25 17.38 22.97
N ILE A 70 -3.97 17.78 22.98
CA ILE A 70 -3.49 18.95 22.22
C ILE A 70 -3.35 18.59 20.76
N THR A 71 -4.05 19.34 19.92
CA THR A 71 -4.06 19.17 18.47
C THR A 71 -3.14 20.16 17.76
N THR A 72 -2.79 19.89 16.51
CA THR A 72 -2.04 20.82 15.65
C THR A 72 -2.78 22.14 15.41
N GLU A 73 -4.11 22.09 15.41
CA GLU A 73 -4.97 23.29 15.32
C GLU A 73 -4.88 24.14 16.59
N ASP A 74 -4.80 23.53 17.79
CA ASP A 74 -4.60 24.28 19.04
C ASP A 74 -3.25 25.02 19.03
N ALA A 75 -2.18 24.35 18.56
CA ALA A 75 -0.85 24.94 18.46
C ALA A 75 -0.81 26.10 17.44
N ARG A 76 -1.48 25.92 16.29
CA ARG A 76 -1.60 26.95 15.26
C ARG A 76 -2.36 28.18 15.74
N ARG A 77 -3.48 28.00 16.45
CA ARG A 77 -4.23 29.14 17.03
C ARG A 77 -3.41 29.91 18.05
N LEU A 78 -2.62 29.20 18.86
CA LEU A 78 -1.73 29.83 19.82
C LEU A 78 -0.65 30.68 19.12
N SER A 79 -0.04 30.16 18.04
CA SER A 79 1.01 30.88 17.31
C SER A 79 0.46 32.04 16.47
N GLU A 80 -0.75 31.93 15.91
CA GLU A 80 -1.40 33.02 15.17
C GLU A 80 -1.82 34.18 16.09
N ASN A 81 -2.28 33.89 17.31
CA ASN A 81 -2.79 34.92 18.23
C ASN A 81 -1.73 35.49 19.17
N THR A 82 -0.56 34.86 19.30
CA THR A 82 0.51 35.31 20.22
C THR A 82 1.69 35.86 19.44
N GLU A 83 1.83 37.19 19.39
CA GLU A 83 3.06 37.81 18.92
C GLU A 83 4.17 37.54 19.95
N ALA A 84 5.12 36.68 19.61
CA ALA A 84 6.19 36.24 20.50
C ALA A 84 7.21 37.35 20.78
N LYS A 85 6.80 38.37 21.55
CA LYS A 85 7.65 39.49 21.97
C LYS A 85 8.71 39.05 22.98
N ASP A 86 8.39 38.01 23.74
CA ASP A 86 9.22 37.51 24.83
C ASP A 86 9.74 36.11 24.51
N GLU A 87 11.02 35.85 24.83
CA GLU A 87 11.66 34.54 24.61
C GLU A 87 10.91 33.39 25.31
N ARG A 88 10.32 33.69 26.48
CA ARG A 88 9.53 32.72 27.23
C ARG A 88 8.29 32.28 26.45
N SER A 89 7.58 33.21 25.82
CA SER A 89 6.38 32.94 25.03
C SER A 89 6.73 32.15 23.77
N ALA A 90 7.84 32.48 23.11
CA ALA A 90 8.36 31.72 21.97
C ALA A 90 8.67 30.26 22.34
N ARG A 91 9.30 30.01 23.50
CA ARG A 91 9.58 28.64 23.97
C ARG A 91 8.30 27.86 24.27
N ILE A 92 7.28 28.50 24.83
CA ILE A 92 5.99 27.85 25.11
C ILE A 92 5.28 27.46 23.81
N ILE A 93 5.21 28.37 22.83
CA ILE A 93 4.62 28.09 21.51
C ILE A 93 5.34 26.93 20.84
N SER A 94 6.67 26.95 20.80
CA SER A 94 7.48 25.88 20.19
C SER A 94 7.30 24.53 20.90
N ALA A 95 7.17 24.51 22.23
CA ALA A 95 6.90 23.30 22.98
C ALA A 95 5.50 22.74 22.70
N VAL A 96 4.48 23.61 22.58
CA VAL A 96 3.10 23.21 22.24
C VAL A 96 3.01 22.68 20.81
N GLU A 97 3.70 23.31 19.86
CA GLU A 97 3.80 22.82 18.48
C GLU A 97 4.48 21.44 18.40
N SER A 98 5.60 21.27 19.10
CA SER A 98 6.33 19.99 19.14
C SER A 98 5.47 18.88 19.75
N LEU A 99 4.73 19.19 20.81
CA LEU A 99 3.83 18.25 21.48
C LEU A 99 2.63 17.89 20.59
N ALA A 100 2.05 18.86 19.90
CA ALA A 100 0.94 18.64 18.97
C ALA A 100 1.33 17.71 17.81
N VAL A 101 2.53 17.88 17.24
CA VAL A 101 3.07 17.00 16.19
C VAL A 101 3.26 15.57 16.71
N ALA A 102 3.86 15.42 17.90
CA ALA A 102 4.05 14.11 18.51
C ALA A 102 2.71 13.40 18.82
N ASN A 103 1.69 14.15 19.24
CA ASN A 103 0.37 13.60 19.52
C ASN A 103 -0.35 13.08 18.26
N VAL A 104 -0.14 13.70 17.09
CA VAL A 104 -0.69 13.19 15.82
C VAL A 104 -0.14 11.80 15.52
N GLU A 105 1.16 11.58 15.72
CA GLU A 105 1.79 10.27 15.51
C GLU A 105 1.26 9.19 16.47
N VAL A 106 0.84 9.57 17.68
CA VAL A 106 0.30 8.65 18.71
C VAL A 106 -1.19 8.38 18.52
N HIS A 107 -1.96 9.37 18.05
CA HIS A 107 -3.41 9.29 17.87
C HIS A 107 -3.86 8.83 16.48
N GLU A 108 -2.97 8.76 15.49
CA GLU A 108 -3.17 7.93 14.29
C GLU A 108 -3.09 6.42 14.64
N LYS A 109 -3.99 5.97 15.51
CA LYS A 109 -4.30 4.55 15.78
C LYS A 109 -5.10 3.91 14.64
N ASN A 110 -4.73 4.23 13.42
CA ASN A 110 -4.82 3.35 12.28
C ASN A 110 -3.72 3.79 11.34
N PRO A 111 -2.52 3.18 11.40
CA PRO A 111 -1.59 3.29 10.29
C PRO A 111 -2.31 2.69 9.09
N GLU A 112 -2.95 3.53 8.29
CA GLU A 112 -3.41 3.13 6.98
C GLU A 112 -2.18 2.55 6.26
N LEU A 113 -2.35 1.30 5.83
CA LEU A 113 -1.34 0.53 5.12
C LEU A 113 -0.79 1.35 3.95
N GLY A 114 0.36 1.99 4.11
CA GLY A 114 0.92 2.75 2.99
C GLY A 114 2.33 3.24 3.17
N GLN A 115 2.63 3.94 4.25
CA GLN A 115 3.97 4.50 4.45
C GLN A 115 4.41 4.32 5.89
N VAL A 116 5.08 3.18 6.11
CA VAL A 116 5.83 2.90 7.33
C VAL A 116 6.94 3.95 7.41
N PRO A 117 7.06 4.75 8.48
CA PRO A 117 8.31 5.45 8.76
C PRO A 117 9.38 4.37 8.79
N HIS A 118 10.33 4.44 7.85
CA HIS A 118 11.41 3.48 7.69
C HIS A 118 12.39 3.57 8.87
N THR A 119 11.92 3.37 10.10
CA THR A 119 12.77 2.87 11.16
C THR A 119 13.26 1.54 10.64
N SER A 120 14.54 1.50 10.29
CA SER A 120 15.18 0.29 9.82
C SER A 120 14.85 -0.82 10.81
N LEU A 121 14.44 -1.99 10.31
CA LEU A 121 14.12 -3.16 11.15
C LEU A 121 15.26 -3.45 12.15
N LEU A 122 16.50 -3.15 11.75
CA LEU A 122 17.69 -3.23 12.60
C LEU A 122 17.65 -2.26 13.79
N THR A 123 17.15 -1.04 13.58
CA THR A 123 16.96 -0.04 14.64
C THR A 123 15.94 -0.53 15.65
N VAL A 124 14.79 -1.04 15.18
CA VAL A 124 13.76 -1.60 16.06
C VAL A 124 14.29 -2.76 16.90
N VAL A 125 15.11 -3.64 16.30
CA VAL A 125 15.75 -4.75 17.03
C VAL A 125 16.73 -4.23 18.09
N ARG A 126 17.55 -3.21 17.77
CA ARG A 126 18.49 -2.62 18.74
C ARG A 126 17.78 -1.89 19.88
N ASP A 127 16.70 -1.19 19.58
CA ASP A 127 15.91 -0.48 20.58
C ASP A 127 15.22 -1.46 21.52
N LEU A 128 14.70 -2.56 20.96
CA LEU A 128 14.12 -3.65 21.73
C LEU A 128 15.15 -4.34 22.62
N ASP A 129 16.33 -4.66 22.08
CA ASP A 129 17.44 -5.26 22.82
C ASP A 129 17.92 -4.35 23.97
N ALA A 130 18.06 -3.05 23.69
CA ALA A 130 18.42 -2.05 24.70
C ALA A 130 17.34 -1.88 25.78
N ALA A 131 16.05 -1.95 25.41
CA ALA A 131 14.94 -1.88 26.36
C ALA A 131 14.90 -3.11 27.28
N VAL A 132 15.03 -4.32 26.70
CA VAL A 132 15.09 -5.59 27.45
C VAL A 132 16.31 -5.62 28.38
N ALA A 133 17.46 -5.10 27.96
CA ALA A 133 18.67 -5.04 28.78
C ALA A 133 18.57 -4.05 29.94
N ARG A 134 17.82 -2.94 29.79
CA ARG A 134 17.65 -1.92 30.83
C ARG A 134 16.63 -2.31 31.90
N SER A 135 15.54 -2.95 31.49
CA SER A 135 14.43 -3.31 32.38
C SER A 135 13.88 -4.70 32.01
N PRO A 136 14.53 -5.79 32.44
CA PRO A 136 14.05 -7.14 32.13
C PRO A 136 12.71 -7.46 32.80
N GLU A 137 12.41 -6.85 33.95
CA GLU A 137 11.10 -6.98 34.62
C GLU A 137 9.92 -6.39 33.83
N ASP A 138 10.17 -5.41 32.95
CA ASP A 138 9.12 -4.73 32.18
C ASP A 138 8.79 -5.45 30.85
N VAL A 139 9.37 -6.63 30.61
CA VAL A 139 9.09 -7.43 29.41
C VAL A 139 7.71 -8.08 29.54
N THR A 140 6.70 -7.36 29.07
CA THR A 140 5.33 -7.87 28.98
C THR A 140 5.20 -8.90 27.85
N PRO A 141 4.22 -9.82 27.91
CA PRO A 141 3.96 -10.78 26.84
C PRO A 141 3.66 -10.13 25.48
N ASP A 142 3.19 -8.88 25.47
CA ASP A 142 2.95 -8.11 24.24
C ASP A 142 4.25 -7.67 23.58
N VAL A 143 5.26 -7.26 24.36
CA VAL A 143 6.62 -6.97 23.86
C VAL A 143 7.24 -8.23 23.26
N LEU A 144 7.07 -9.38 23.92
CA LEU A 144 7.56 -10.67 23.43
C LEU A 144 6.87 -11.07 22.11
N ARG A 145 5.56 -10.86 22.01
CA ARG A 145 4.79 -11.12 20.78
C ARG A 145 5.23 -10.19 19.64
N GLY A 146 5.49 -8.92 19.95
CA GLY A 146 6.07 -7.95 19.01
C GLY A 146 7.43 -8.42 18.49
N ALA A 147 8.32 -8.84 19.40
CA ALA A 147 9.63 -9.39 19.08
C ALA A 147 9.54 -10.61 18.15
N GLN A 148 8.68 -11.57 18.47
CA GLN A 148 8.46 -12.77 17.65
C GLN A 148 7.93 -12.44 16.26
N SER A 149 7.02 -11.47 16.15
CA SER A 149 6.51 -10.98 14.85
C SER A 149 7.62 -10.33 14.02
N ILE A 150 8.47 -9.52 14.64
CA ILE A 150 9.65 -8.90 14.00
C ILE A 150 10.62 -9.98 13.50
N VAL A 151 11.00 -10.93 14.36
CA VAL A 151 11.89 -12.04 14.01
C VAL A 151 11.31 -12.88 12.87
N SER A 152 10.01 -13.17 12.90
CA SER A 152 9.33 -13.90 11.81
C SER A 152 9.39 -13.11 10.49
N LYS A 153 9.20 -11.79 10.52
CA LYS A 153 9.35 -10.93 9.33
C LYS A 153 10.81 -10.88 8.86
N MET A 154 11.77 -10.81 9.78
CA MET A 154 13.21 -10.88 9.46
C MET A 154 13.55 -12.20 8.78
N GLN A 155 13.13 -13.33 9.34
CA GLN A 155 13.37 -14.65 8.77
C GLN A 155 12.74 -14.79 7.37
N ARG A 156 11.56 -14.18 7.14
CA ARG A 156 10.96 -14.08 5.79
C ARG A 156 11.80 -13.22 4.85
N ALA A 157 12.23 -12.05 5.30
CA ALA A 157 13.02 -11.10 4.49
C ALA A 157 14.42 -11.62 4.15
N VAL A 158 15.06 -12.34 5.09
CA VAL A 158 16.36 -13.00 4.92
C VAL A 158 16.23 -14.26 4.06
N GLY A 159 15.00 -14.70 3.75
CA GLY A 159 14.76 -15.91 2.97
C GLY A 159 15.06 -17.20 3.72
N GLN A 160 15.14 -17.17 5.06
CA GLN A 160 15.39 -18.37 5.86
C GLN A 160 14.18 -19.32 5.92
N HIS A 161 12.96 -18.84 5.70
CA HIS A 161 11.81 -19.72 5.49
C HIS A 161 11.71 -20.26 4.05
N THR A 162 12.58 -19.75 3.18
CA THR A 162 12.81 -20.23 1.81
C THR A 162 14.14 -20.99 1.71
N ALA A 163 14.71 -21.38 2.85
CA ALA A 163 15.76 -22.38 2.85
C ALA A 163 15.16 -23.66 2.25
N PRO A 164 15.81 -24.26 1.22
CA PRO A 164 15.34 -25.48 0.60
C PRO A 164 15.01 -26.50 1.69
N GLN A 165 13.78 -26.97 1.75
CA GLN A 165 13.39 -28.02 2.69
C GLN A 165 13.65 -29.37 2.01
N PRO A 166 14.80 -30.03 2.24
CA PRO A 166 15.13 -31.29 1.57
C PRO A 166 14.10 -32.40 1.88
N GLU A 167 13.40 -32.29 3.00
CA GLU A 167 12.36 -33.23 3.40
C GLU A 167 11.12 -33.21 2.49
N LEU A 168 10.88 -32.11 1.76
CA LEU A 168 9.75 -31.98 0.83
C LEU A 168 10.08 -32.44 -0.59
N GLU A 169 11.36 -32.55 -0.96
CA GLU A 169 11.79 -33.04 -2.27
C GLU A 169 11.24 -34.42 -2.68
N PRO A 170 11.20 -35.46 -1.80
CA PRO A 170 10.63 -36.75 -2.19
C PRO A 170 9.13 -36.65 -2.51
N GLN A 171 8.39 -35.83 -1.75
CA GLN A 171 6.96 -35.59 -2.00
C GLN A 171 6.76 -34.83 -3.32
N LEU A 172 7.60 -33.83 -3.60
CA LEU A 172 7.58 -33.08 -4.85
C LEU A 172 7.86 -34.00 -6.06
N ARG A 173 8.84 -34.91 -5.94
CA ARG A 173 9.18 -35.88 -7.00
C ARG A 173 8.03 -36.86 -7.26
N GLU A 174 7.36 -37.35 -6.22
CA GLU A 174 6.16 -38.18 -6.37
C GLU A 174 5.01 -37.42 -7.04
N ALA A 175 4.80 -36.17 -6.65
CA ALA A 175 3.77 -35.31 -7.25
C ALA A 175 4.07 -35.04 -8.74
N TYR A 176 5.33 -34.81 -9.12
CA TYR A 176 5.73 -34.68 -10.52
C TYR A 176 5.44 -35.94 -11.32
N ALA A 177 5.85 -37.12 -10.82
CA ALA A 177 5.59 -38.40 -11.49
C ALA A 177 4.08 -38.66 -11.71
N ARG A 178 3.23 -38.18 -10.80
CA ARG A 178 1.77 -38.32 -10.90
C ARG A 178 1.13 -37.34 -11.89
N ILE A 179 1.69 -36.13 -12.01
CA ILE A 179 1.10 -35.04 -12.82
C ILE A 179 1.61 -35.06 -14.26
N GLU A 180 2.85 -35.49 -14.51
CA GLU A 180 3.46 -35.56 -15.84
C GLU A 180 2.55 -36.22 -16.91
N PRO A 181 2.02 -37.44 -16.73
CA PRO A 181 1.12 -38.04 -17.72
C PRO A 181 -0.23 -37.29 -17.86
N LYS A 182 -0.68 -36.60 -16.81
CA LYS A 182 -1.93 -35.80 -16.86
C LYS A 182 -1.75 -34.49 -17.63
N ILE A 183 -0.54 -33.92 -17.59
CA ILE A 183 -0.17 -32.75 -18.39
C ILE A 183 -0.23 -33.11 -19.88
N GLU A 184 0.39 -34.23 -20.27
CA GLU A 184 0.40 -34.69 -21.66
C GLU A 184 -1.02 -34.94 -22.20
N GLN A 185 -1.88 -35.52 -21.36
CA GLN A 185 -3.28 -35.75 -21.69
C GLN A 185 -4.15 -34.49 -21.62
N GLY A 186 -3.66 -33.41 -21.02
CA GLY A 186 -4.44 -32.19 -20.78
C GLY A 186 -5.56 -32.35 -19.73
N THR A 187 -5.47 -33.36 -18.86
CA THR A 187 -6.52 -33.74 -17.90
C THR A 187 -6.29 -33.20 -16.50
N VAL A 188 -5.20 -32.46 -16.28
CA VAL A 188 -4.83 -31.83 -14.99
C VAL A 188 -6.01 -31.05 -14.40
N THR A 189 -6.26 -31.26 -13.11
CA THR A 189 -7.26 -30.50 -12.35
C THR A 189 -6.63 -29.28 -11.66
N LYS A 190 -7.43 -28.26 -11.39
CA LYS A 190 -6.96 -27.04 -10.69
C LYS A 190 -6.33 -27.34 -9.33
N ALA A 191 -6.96 -28.21 -8.54
CA ALA A 191 -6.44 -28.61 -7.24
C ALA A 191 -5.06 -29.29 -7.32
N GLU A 192 -4.81 -30.08 -8.36
CA GLU A 192 -3.50 -30.71 -8.58
C GLU A 192 -2.43 -29.68 -8.97
N ALA A 193 -2.75 -28.73 -9.84
CA ALA A 193 -1.83 -27.67 -10.22
C ALA A 193 -1.50 -26.75 -9.03
N ASP A 194 -2.49 -26.38 -8.22
CA ASP A 194 -2.31 -25.56 -7.02
C ASP A 194 -1.52 -26.31 -5.92
N HIS A 195 -1.77 -27.61 -5.77
CA HIS A 195 -1.03 -28.48 -4.85
C HIS A 195 0.45 -28.56 -5.25
N LEU A 196 0.74 -28.79 -6.54
CA LEU A 196 2.10 -28.86 -7.06
C LEU A 196 2.83 -27.52 -6.90
N HIS A 197 2.17 -26.40 -7.20
CA HIS A 197 2.70 -25.05 -6.96
C HIS A 197 3.05 -24.81 -5.49
N SER A 198 2.18 -25.23 -4.58
CA SER A 198 2.40 -25.09 -3.14
C SER A 198 3.55 -25.97 -2.63
N LEU A 199 3.80 -27.13 -3.25
CA LEU A 199 4.94 -27.99 -2.91
C LEU A 199 6.24 -27.40 -3.45
N GLU A 200 6.27 -26.98 -4.72
CA GLU A 200 7.45 -26.39 -5.36
C GLU A 200 7.85 -25.07 -4.68
N ALA A 201 6.89 -24.20 -4.38
CA ALA A 201 7.15 -22.95 -3.65
C ALA A 201 7.69 -23.19 -2.23
N ARG A 202 7.35 -24.30 -1.58
CA ARG A 202 7.90 -24.65 -0.27
C ARG A 202 9.27 -25.34 -0.35
N ALA A 203 9.48 -26.16 -1.37
CA ALA A 203 10.75 -26.88 -1.57
C ALA A 203 11.85 -25.97 -2.11
N HIS A 204 11.53 -25.08 -3.06
CA HIS A 204 12.50 -24.26 -3.79
C HIS A 204 12.32 -22.75 -3.57
N GLY A 205 11.20 -22.32 -2.99
CA GLY A 205 10.94 -20.89 -2.78
C GLY A 205 10.47 -20.13 -4.02
N HIS A 206 10.50 -20.76 -5.18
CA HIS A 206 10.04 -20.19 -6.44
C HIS A 206 9.48 -21.29 -7.34
N THR A 207 8.74 -20.88 -8.37
CA THR A 207 8.39 -21.79 -9.47
C THR A 207 9.27 -21.54 -10.66
N GLU A 208 9.81 -22.62 -11.23
CA GLU A 208 10.65 -22.52 -12.41
C GLU A 208 9.82 -22.11 -13.64
N LYS A 209 10.29 -21.11 -14.39
CA LYS A 209 9.64 -20.67 -15.62
C LYS A 209 9.73 -21.79 -16.66
N GLY A 210 8.59 -22.35 -17.05
CA GLY A 210 8.53 -23.49 -17.96
C GLY A 210 8.71 -24.85 -17.29
N GLY A 211 8.85 -24.90 -15.96
CA GLY A 211 8.82 -26.15 -15.20
C GLY A 211 7.45 -26.83 -15.23
N LEU A 212 7.39 -28.07 -14.74
CA LEU A 212 6.17 -28.89 -14.72
C LEU A 212 4.98 -28.19 -14.08
N THR A 213 5.19 -27.43 -12.99
CA THR A 213 4.15 -26.63 -12.35
C THR A 213 3.59 -25.53 -13.24
N ALA A 214 4.46 -24.78 -13.91
CA ALA A 214 4.04 -23.73 -14.83
C ALA A 214 3.25 -24.31 -16.01
N ILE A 215 3.66 -25.48 -16.51
CA ILE A 215 2.95 -26.20 -17.57
C ILE A 215 1.59 -26.70 -17.05
N ALA A 216 1.52 -27.28 -15.86
CA ALA A 216 0.28 -27.74 -15.22
C ALA A 216 -0.74 -26.59 -15.09
N GLN A 217 -0.31 -25.44 -14.58
CA GLN A 217 -1.16 -24.24 -14.48
C GLN A 217 -1.65 -23.74 -15.85
N SER A 218 -0.78 -23.77 -16.86
CA SER A 218 -1.15 -23.42 -18.24
C SER A 218 -2.21 -24.36 -18.83
N VAL A 219 -2.07 -25.67 -18.60
CA VAL A 219 -3.07 -26.68 -19.01
C VAL A 219 -4.42 -26.41 -18.35
N VAL A 220 -4.44 -26.18 -17.04
CA VAL A 220 -5.66 -25.85 -16.30
C VAL A 220 -6.30 -24.58 -16.83
N ALA A 221 -5.53 -23.50 -17.00
CA ALA A 221 -6.04 -22.23 -17.53
C ALA A 221 -6.60 -22.38 -18.96
N LYS A 222 -5.95 -23.17 -19.81
CA LYS A 222 -6.43 -23.48 -21.16
C LYS A 222 -7.75 -24.25 -21.11
N ARG A 223 -7.88 -25.24 -20.23
CA ARG A 223 -9.11 -26.03 -20.03
C ARG A 223 -10.24 -25.16 -19.50
N GLU A 224 -10.00 -24.34 -18.47
CA GLU A 224 -11.01 -23.41 -17.94
C GLU A 224 -11.52 -22.45 -19.01
N ARG A 225 -10.62 -21.95 -19.87
CA ARG A 225 -10.99 -21.14 -21.02
C ARG A 225 -11.89 -21.91 -22.00
N GLN A 226 -11.55 -23.16 -22.34
CA GLN A 226 -12.37 -23.98 -23.24
C GLN A 226 -13.76 -24.28 -22.66
N LEU A 227 -13.84 -24.60 -21.38
CA LEU A 227 -15.12 -24.83 -20.69
C LEU A 227 -15.99 -23.57 -20.68
N SER A 228 -15.36 -22.41 -20.46
CA SER A 228 -16.07 -21.12 -20.50
C SER A 228 -16.61 -20.79 -21.90
N LEU A 229 -15.89 -21.20 -22.96
CA LEU A 229 -16.33 -21.01 -24.34
C LEU A 229 -17.41 -22.01 -24.77
N SER A 230 -17.43 -23.22 -24.21
CA SER A 230 -18.44 -24.23 -24.53
C SER A 230 -19.81 -23.93 -23.93
N SER A 231 -19.88 -23.15 -22.84
CA SER A 231 -21.14 -22.78 -22.18
C SER A 231 -21.74 -21.47 -22.70
N GLY A 232 -20.99 -20.71 -23.50
CA GLY A 232 -21.37 -19.41 -24.01
C GLY A 232 -21.63 -19.44 -25.50
N SER A 233 -22.90 -19.64 -25.86
CA SER A 233 -23.60 -19.03 -27.00
C SER A 233 -22.73 -18.45 -28.12
N THR A 234 -22.88 -19.02 -29.31
CA THR A 234 -22.38 -18.59 -30.62
C THR A 234 -22.53 -17.08 -30.86
N ASN A 235 -21.61 -16.27 -30.38
CA ASN A 235 -21.38 -14.92 -30.86
C ASN A 235 -19.88 -14.65 -30.77
N GLY A 236 -19.17 -15.21 -31.76
CA GLY A 236 -17.76 -15.06 -31.97
C GLY A 236 -17.37 -13.59 -32.09
N ARG A 237 -16.79 -13.05 -31.02
CA ARG A 237 -15.77 -12.01 -31.12
C ARG A 237 -14.43 -12.70 -30.95
N SER A 238 -13.79 -12.97 -32.08
CA SER A 238 -12.39 -13.39 -32.18
C SER A 238 -11.56 -12.53 -31.23
N ARG A 239 -11.16 -13.12 -30.10
CA ARG A 239 -10.28 -12.44 -29.15
C ARG A 239 -8.94 -12.27 -29.82
N ALA A 240 -8.66 -11.02 -30.14
CA ALA A 240 -7.43 -10.51 -30.69
C ALA A 240 -6.21 -11.09 -29.95
N SER A 241 -5.25 -11.53 -30.76
CA SER A 241 -3.83 -11.68 -30.41
C SER A 241 -3.40 -10.56 -29.48
N SER A 242 -3.18 -10.89 -28.20
CA SER A 242 -2.63 -9.99 -27.19
C SER A 242 -1.13 -9.81 -27.43
N LYS A 243 -0.78 -9.09 -28.51
CA LYS A 243 0.43 -8.25 -28.44
C LYS A 243 0.07 -7.16 -27.44
N SER A 244 0.82 -7.05 -26.35
CA SER A 244 0.67 -5.98 -25.38
C SER A 244 0.89 -4.65 -26.11
N LEU A 245 -0.20 -4.08 -26.62
CA LEU A 245 -0.21 -2.76 -27.19
C LEU A 245 0.17 -1.82 -26.06
N THR A 246 1.09 -0.91 -26.38
CA THR A 246 1.48 0.13 -25.43
C THR A 246 0.22 0.90 -24.99
N PRO A 247 0.16 1.48 -23.78
CA PRO A 247 -1.02 2.24 -23.32
C PRO A 247 -1.53 3.28 -24.33
N GLN A 248 -0.62 3.81 -25.16
CA GLN A 248 -0.92 4.74 -26.24
C GLN A 248 -1.68 4.10 -27.41
N GLU A 249 -1.33 2.88 -27.81
CA GLU A 249 -2.01 2.13 -28.87
C GLU A 249 -3.38 1.62 -28.41
N GLN A 250 -3.51 1.22 -27.14
CA GLN A 250 -4.79 0.83 -26.55
C GLN A 250 -5.79 2.00 -26.59
N SER A 251 -5.35 3.22 -26.24
CA SER A 251 -6.19 4.42 -26.30
C SER A 251 -6.65 4.76 -27.72
N ARG A 252 -5.80 4.53 -28.74
CA ARG A 252 -6.18 4.73 -30.15
C ARG A 252 -7.24 3.71 -30.57
N HIS A 253 -7.07 2.45 -30.18
CA HIS A 253 -7.99 1.40 -30.56
C HIS A 253 -9.38 1.56 -29.90
N ASP A 254 -9.44 2.04 -28.65
CA ASP A 254 -10.70 2.34 -27.97
C ASP A 254 -11.44 3.52 -28.62
N LYS A 255 -10.71 4.52 -29.13
CA LYS A 255 -11.30 5.64 -29.87
C LYS A 255 -11.89 5.19 -31.20
N GLU A 256 -11.16 4.38 -31.97
CA GLU A 256 -11.64 3.86 -33.27
C GLU A 256 -12.89 2.98 -33.11
N THR A 257 -12.92 2.12 -32.10
CA THR A 257 -14.09 1.26 -31.86
C THR A 257 -15.31 2.04 -31.40
N SER A 258 -15.13 3.12 -30.63
CA SER A 258 -16.22 4.03 -30.26
C SER A 258 -16.78 4.77 -31.46
N LEU A 259 -15.93 5.22 -32.40
CA LEU A 259 -16.36 5.91 -33.62
C LEU A 259 -17.16 4.99 -34.54
N HIS A 260 -16.70 3.75 -34.78
CA HIS A 260 -17.45 2.82 -35.62
C HIS A 260 -18.81 2.44 -35.02
N LYS A 261 -18.93 2.40 -33.70
CA LYS A 261 -20.20 2.11 -33.02
C LYS A 261 -21.20 3.26 -33.16
N THR A 262 -20.76 4.51 -33.04
CA THR A 262 -21.63 5.67 -33.25
C THR A 262 -21.99 5.83 -34.72
N GLU A 263 -21.04 5.58 -35.62
CA GLU A 263 -21.27 5.56 -37.07
C GLU A 263 -22.33 4.51 -37.45
N ALA A 264 -22.21 3.28 -36.95
CA ALA A 264 -23.20 2.23 -37.20
C ALA A 264 -24.61 2.56 -36.67
N ALA A 265 -24.71 3.33 -35.58
CA ALA A 265 -25.99 3.75 -35.01
C ALA A 265 -26.64 4.90 -35.80
N VAL A 266 -25.83 5.77 -36.43
CA VAL A 266 -26.31 6.96 -37.14
C VAL A 266 -26.55 6.69 -38.61
N LYS A 267 -25.76 5.81 -39.25
CA LYS A 267 -25.88 5.46 -40.67
C LYS A 267 -27.30 5.08 -41.13
N PRO A 268 -28.06 4.21 -40.45
CA PRO A 268 -29.43 3.89 -40.87
C PRO A 268 -30.39 5.09 -40.71
N LYS A 269 -30.15 5.98 -39.74
CA LYS A 269 -30.99 7.18 -39.55
C LYS A 269 -30.81 8.21 -40.66
N ILE A 270 -29.58 8.31 -41.20
CA ILE A 270 -29.29 9.17 -42.36
C ILE A 270 -29.98 8.63 -43.61
N GLU A 271 -29.91 7.32 -43.86
CA GLU A 271 -30.55 6.69 -45.02
C GLU A 271 -32.08 6.83 -45.01
N HIS A 272 -32.70 6.86 -43.82
CA HIS A 272 -34.15 7.04 -43.66
C HIS A 272 -34.58 8.50 -43.51
N GLY A 273 -33.67 9.48 -43.52
CA GLY A 273 -34.00 10.90 -43.37
C GLY A 273 -34.62 11.28 -42.02
N THR A 274 -34.48 10.44 -40.99
CA THR A 274 -35.08 10.64 -39.66
C THR A 274 -34.11 11.25 -38.65
N VAL A 275 -33.05 11.92 -39.13
CA VAL A 275 -32.04 12.54 -38.26
C VAL A 275 -32.67 13.70 -37.50
N THR A 276 -32.74 13.58 -36.18
CA THR A 276 -33.27 14.63 -35.30
C THR A 276 -32.16 15.59 -34.86
N GLN A 277 -32.52 16.82 -34.49
CA GLN A 277 -31.56 17.80 -33.96
C GLN A 277 -30.83 17.27 -32.71
N ALA A 278 -31.52 16.47 -31.88
CA ALA A 278 -30.91 15.79 -30.74
C ALA A 278 -29.77 14.84 -31.13
N ASP A 279 -29.88 14.13 -32.26
CA ASP A 279 -28.80 13.26 -32.76
C ASP A 279 -27.56 14.08 -33.18
N THR A 280 -27.77 15.30 -33.71
CA THR A 280 -26.65 16.20 -34.09
C THR A 280 -25.94 16.81 -32.89
N ASP A 281 -26.67 17.09 -31.79
CA ASP A 281 -26.09 17.62 -30.56
C ASP A 281 -25.26 16.58 -29.81
N VAL A 282 -25.63 15.29 -29.88
CA VAL A 282 -24.83 14.18 -29.32
C VAL A 282 -23.48 14.06 -30.03
N LEU A 283 -23.45 14.17 -31.37
CA LEU A 283 -22.21 14.14 -32.15
C LEU A 283 -21.31 15.34 -31.81
N ARG A 284 -21.90 16.53 -31.67
CA ARG A 284 -21.16 17.76 -31.31
C ARG A 284 -20.58 17.68 -29.89
N SER A 285 -21.32 17.12 -28.94
CA SER A 285 -20.89 16.98 -27.54
C SER A 285 -19.74 15.98 -27.38
N GLN A 286 -19.75 14.86 -28.12
CA GLN A 286 -18.64 13.88 -28.10
C GLN A 286 -17.36 14.43 -28.73
N SER A 287 -17.48 15.26 -29.77
CA SER A 287 -16.33 15.95 -30.39
C SER A 287 -15.64 16.87 -29.37
N LEU A 288 -16.41 17.70 -28.65
CA LEU A 288 -15.86 18.64 -27.65
C LEU A 288 -15.26 17.95 -26.42
N ALA A 289 -15.86 16.84 -25.95
CA ALA A 289 -15.34 16.06 -24.83
C ALA A 289 -13.98 15.41 -25.17
N SER A 290 -13.77 15.03 -26.43
CA SER A 290 -12.51 14.44 -26.90
C SER A 290 -11.36 15.46 -26.94
N THR A 291 -11.66 16.74 -27.22
CA THR A 291 -10.66 17.82 -27.25
C THR A 291 -10.23 18.25 -25.85
N LYS A 292 -11.17 18.36 -24.91
CA LYS A 292 -10.87 18.81 -23.53
C LYS A 292 -9.98 17.81 -22.76
N ARG A 293 -10.12 16.51 -23.02
CA ARG A 293 -9.23 15.47 -22.45
C ARG A 293 -7.81 15.47 -23.02
N GLN A 294 -7.58 15.99 -24.24
CA GLN A 294 -6.23 16.04 -24.81
C GLN A 294 -5.41 17.21 -24.24
N GLN A 295 -6.05 18.33 -23.89
CA GLN A 295 -5.37 19.44 -23.21
C GLN A 295 -4.93 19.05 -21.79
N THR A 296 -5.73 18.32 -21.02
CA THR A 296 -5.33 17.93 -19.65
C THR A 296 -4.20 16.90 -19.59
N LEU A 297 -4.02 16.09 -20.65
CA LEU A 297 -2.91 15.14 -20.75
C LEU A 297 -1.60 15.79 -21.24
N SER A 298 -1.69 16.85 -22.03
CA SER A 298 -0.53 17.68 -22.42
C SER A 298 0.17 18.27 -21.19
N ASP A 299 -0.61 18.77 -20.22
CA ASP A 299 -0.05 19.41 -19.03
C ASP A 299 0.56 18.40 -18.04
N GLN A 300 0.04 17.17 -17.97
CA GLN A 300 0.64 16.09 -17.15
C GLN A 300 1.92 15.49 -17.77
N SER A 301 2.10 15.59 -19.09
CA SER A 301 3.26 15.01 -19.78
C SER A 301 4.58 15.74 -19.47
N ASN A 302 4.52 17.00 -19.02
CA ASN A 302 5.70 17.77 -18.65
C ASN A 302 6.23 17.46 -17.24
N ALA A 303 5.39 16.95 -16.33
CA ALA A 303 5.82 16.53 -14.99
C ALA A 303 6.55 15.17 -15.01
N SER A 304 6.22 14.29 -15.96
CA SER A 304 6.81 12.94 -16.07
C SER A 304 8.23 12.95 -16.65
N ARG A 305 8.58 13.94 -17.47
CA ARG A 305 9.90 14.01 -18.14
C ARG A 305 11.05 14.28 -17.17
N VAL A 306 10.79 14.94 -16.04
CA VAL A 306 11.78 15.21 -14.97
C VAL A 306 12.15 13.92 -14.22
N SER A 307 11.22 12.97 -14.08
CA SER A 307 11.43 11.70 -13.37
C SER A 307 12.36 10.73 -14.12
N GLN A 308 12.26 10.70 -15.46
CA GLN A 308 13.04 9.75 -16.26
C GLN A 308 14.53 10.15 -16.38
N GLU A 309 14.82 11.46 -16.43
CA GLU A 309 16.19 11.98 -16.45
C GLU A 309 16.88 11.83 -15.07
N GLU A 310 16.12 11.95 -13.97
CA GLU A 310 16.64 11.67 -12.62
C GLU A 310 16.95 10.17 -12.43
N TYR A 311 16.15 9.28 -13.02
CA TYR A 311 16.37 7.83 -12.95
C TYR A 311 17.65 7.40 -13.69
N GLU A 312 17.95 7.99 -14.86
CA GLU A 312 19.21 7.74 -15.57
C GLU A 312 20.43 8.28 -14.81
N ARG A 313 20.35 9.48 -14.20
CA ARG A 313 21.45 10.02 -13.37
C ARG A 313 21.77 9.13 -12.15
N ARG A 314 20.77 8.53 -11.52
CA ARG A 314 21.00 7.58 -10.40
C ARG A 314 21.66 6.27 -10.86
N LYS A 315 21.46 5.86 -12.11
CA LYS A 315 22.05 4.63 -12.66
C LYS A 315 23.54 4.79 -12.97
N GLU A 316 24.00 5.99 -13.29
CA GLU A 316 25.43 6.26 -13.52
C GLU A 316 26.22 6.31 -12.21
N HIS A 317 25.68 6.88 -11.13
CA HIS A 317 26.35 6.90 -9.82
C HIS A 317 26.37 5.55 -9.08
N GLY A 318 25.52 4.59 -9.45
CA GLY A 318 25.52 3.26 -8.85
C GLY A 318 26.69 2.36 -9.26
N LYS A 319 27.37 2.66 -10.37
CA LYS A 319 28.47 1.82 -10.89
C LYS A 319 29.77 2.01 -10.11
N ASP A 320 30.03 3.20 -9.58
CA ASP A 320 31.27 3.51 -8.86
C ASP A 320 31.32 2.88 -7.47
N PHE A 321 30.18 2.68 -6.82
CA PHE A 321 30.14 2.10 -5.47
C PHE A 321 30.43 0.59 -5.46
N ASN A 322 30.01 -0.13 -6.51
CA ASN A 322 30.26 -1.57 -6.60
C ASN A 322 31.72 -1.90 -6.98
N SER A 323 32.40 -1.02 -7.72
CA SER A 323 33.83 -1.20 -8.02
C SER A 323 34.70 -1.09 -6.75
N LYS A 324 34.33 -0.20 -5.83
CA LYS A 324 35.11 0.06 -4.60
C LYS A 324 35.01 -1.04 -3.54
N MET A 325 33.95 -1.86 -3.57
CA MET A 325 33.81 -3.01 -2.68
C MET A 325 34.55 -4.26 -3.18
N ALA A 326 34.80 -4.37 -4.48
CA ALA A 326 35.56 -5.50 -5.05
C ALA A 326 37.06 -5.42 -4.71
N GLU A 327 37.59 -4.22 -4.46
CA GLU A 327 39.01 -4.01 -4.13
C GLU A 327 39.36 -4.33 -2.65
N LEU A 328 38.36 -4.47 -1.78
CA LEU A 328 38.56 -4.69 -0.34
C LEU A 328 38.51 -6.18 0.09
N VAL A 329 38.36 -7.12 -0.84
CA VAL A 329 38.13 -8.55 -0.55
C VAL A 329 39.32 -9.47 -0.87
N MET A 330 40.46 -8.96 -1.36
CA MET A 330 41.64 -9.79 -1.63
C MET A 330 42.89 -9.32 -0.89
N GLU A 331 42.94 -9.54 0.43
CA GLU A 331 44.23 -9.64 1.14
C GLU A 331 44.18 -10.73 2.22
N PRO A 332 44.55 -12.00 1.90
CA PRO A 332 44.68 -13.04 2.91
C PRO A 332 45.98 -12.85 3.70
N LYS A 333 45.89 -12.25 4.89
CA LYS A 333 46.97 -12.26 5.88
C LYS A 333 47.17 -13.69 6.40
N ALA A 334 48.25 -14.33 5.97
CA ALA A 334 48.70 -15.62 6.48
C ALA A 334 49.04 -15.50 7.98
N HIS A 335 48.15 -15.99 8.84
CA HIS A 335 48.45 -16.18 10.26
C HIS A 335 49.12 -17.53 10.46
N LYS A 336 50.43 -17.46 10.66
CA LYS A 336 51.32 -18.55 11.04
C LYS A 336 50.88 -19.06 12.43
N ARG A 337 50.11 -20.16 12.45
CA ARG A 337 49.76 -20.88 13.69
C ARG A 337 51.01 -21.57 14.21
N GLU A 338 51.53 -21.07 15.32
CA GLU A 338 52.56 -21.74 16.12
C GLU A 338 51.93 -22.91 16.86
N ASN A 339 52.41 -24.10 16.52
CA ASN A 339 51.95 -25.39 17.01
C ASN A 339 52.65 -25.69 18.34
N SER A 340 52.00 -25.42 19.48
CA SER A 340 52.48 -25.85 20.79
C SER A 340 52.08 -27.31 21.02
N GLN A 341 53.05 -28.21 20.88
CA GLN A 341 52.95 -29.59 21.34
C GLN A 341 53.01 -29.60 22.88
N VAL A 342 51.92 -30.03 23.51
CA VAL A 342 51.90 -30.40 24.92
C VAL A 342 52.25 -31.89 24.99
N ALA A 343 53.45 -32.19 25.49
CA ALA A 343 53.85 -33.54 25.88
C ALA A 343 53.10 -33.92 27.16
N ILE A 344 52.34 -35.01 27.11
CA ILE A 344 51.76 -35.66 28.30
C ILE A 344 52.69 -36.83 28.63
N GLU A 345 53.51 -36.65 29.68
CA GLU A 345 54.23 -37.74 30.33
C GLU A 345 53.24 -38.50 31.22
N THR A 346 53.05 -39.79 30.93
CA THR A 346 52.40 -40.75 31.82
C THR A 346 53.45 -41.37 32.73
N ASN A 347 53.26 -41.26 34.04
CA ASN A 347 53.88 -42.13 35.06
C ASN A 347 52.78 -42.86 35.84
#